data_AF-A0AAE3LKA4-F1
#
_entry.id   AF-A0AAE3LKA4-F1
#
_cell.length_a   1.000
_cell.length_b   1.000
_cell.length_c   1.000
_cell.angle_alpha   90.00
_cell.angle_beta   90.00
_cell.angle_gamma   90.00
#
_symmetry.space_group_name_H-M   'P 1'
#
loop_
_entity.id
_entity.type
_entity.pdbx_description
1 polymer ?
#
loop_
_entity_poly.entity_id
_entity_poly.type
_entity_poly.pdbx_seq_one_letter_code
_entity_poly.pdbx_strand_id
1 'polypeptide(L)'
;MNIIIIDHEPYSFRKKSHYYIDEFLADGWHVQYWAVNNALDYLTGIQYTYSEEDAFVKYYFNVDAIIQSIRNFDPSDTIFIMEISFRTSTTKIYKTLYDNKYHWVRINYYLNPTEYFRGKKTLRDKLQKFSIRSLLKKIKKLPQQRVYKNPVYNVPDILFITGNKYDHVKAVKEVASLDYYDVEVYDKIKDSPAVLPYDYIVFLDVMLMNHPDIKRAGYEFTGYEKIYYEALNALFGKIEKHTGLPVVIASHPKANYNNEFGARQCIKHKTAELVIHSSSVLTHGSLSISFALFAKKPITFIYSERLFNVNYFLREFLNGVNNASERLGAEKINMDDPSSLALSKQVDDEKYDKLLEELYLKPGNSCSNFEILKQSFVRLLDK
;
A
#
# COMPACT_ATOMS: atom_id res chain seq x y z
N MET A 1 -10.98 5.05 27.77
CA MET A 1 -10.64 4.02 26.77
C MET A 1 -9.38 4.46 26.04
N ASN A 2 -8.48 3.52 25.76
CA ASN A 2 -7.18 3.74 25.16
C ASN A 2 -7.09 3.05 23.79
N ILE A 3 -6.47 3.71 22.82
CA ILE A 3 -6.07 3.12 21.54
C ILE A 3 -4.56 3.21 21.41
N ILE A 4 -3.90 2.07 21.26
CA ILE A 4 -2.45 1.99 21.06
C ILE A 4 -2.16 1.48 19.64
N ILE A 5 -1.64 2.35 18.79
CA ILE A 5 -1.29 2.02 17.41
C ILE A 5 0.19 1.61 17.39
N ILE A 6 0.49 0.35 17.10
CA ILE A 6 1.87 -0.13 16.96
C ILE A 6 2.18 -0.29 15.47
N ASP A 7 2.92 0.67 14.92
CA ASP A 7 3.22 0.75 13.49
C ASP A 7 4.73 0.63 13.23
N HIS A 8 5.05 -0.10 12.17
CA HIS A 8 6.40 -0.33 11.70
C HIS A 8 6.96 0.85 10.90
N GLU A 9 6.14 1.85 10.56
CA GLU A 9 6.55 3.12 9.94
C GLU A 9 6.60 4.27 10.96
N PRO A 10 7.47 5.28 10.77
CA PRO A 10 7.42 6.53 11.52
C PRO A 10 6.06 7.22 11.40
N TYR A 11 5.71 8.02 12.41
CA TYR A 11 4.50 8.83 12.39
C TYR A 11 4.52 9.85 11.24
N SER A 12 3.34 10.09 10.66
CA SER A 12 3.06 11.15 9.68
C SER A 12 1.60 11.58 9.73
N PHE A 13 1.27 12.77 9.23
CA PHE A 13 -0.09 13.30 9.11
C PHE A 13 -0.98 12.39 8.26
N ARG A 14 -0.38 11.67 7.31
CA ARG A 14 -1.08 10.63 6.55
C ARG A 14 -1.53 9.47 7.44
N LYS A 15 -0.65 8.97 8.31
CA LYS A 15 -1.00 7.93 9.29
C LYS A 15 -2.04 8.43 10.29
N LYS A 16 -1.96 9.71 10.69
CA LYS A 16 -2.98 10.35 11.52
C LYS A 16 -4.38 10.21 10.93
N SER A 17 -4.50 10.47 9.63
CA SER A 17 -5.76 10.33 8.88
C SER A 17 -6.17 8.87 8.71
N HIS A 18 -5.23 7.97 8.39
CA HIS A 18 -5.55 6.54 8.18
C HIS A 18 -6.10 5.83 9.42
N TYR A 19 -5.74 6.30 10.62
CA TYR A 19 -6.21 5.74 11.88
C TYR A 19 -7.28 6.58 12.57
N TYR A 20 -7.78 7.64 11.92
CA TYR A 20 -8.78 8.55 12.46
C TYR A 20 -8.40 9.10 13.85
N ILE A 21 -7.12 9.44 14.03
CA ILE A 21 -6.59 9.82 15.36
C ILE A 21 -7.29 11.07 15.88
N ASP A 22 -7.53 12.07 15.02
CA ASP A 22 -8.19 13.31 15.43
C ASP A 22 -9.64 13.07 15.86
N GLU A 23 -10.35 12.22 15.12
CA GLU A 23 -11.73 11.86 15.42
C GLU A 23 -11.84 11.08 16.73
N PHE A 24 -10.93 10.13 17.00
CA PHE A 24 -10.87 9.43 18.28
C PHE A 24 -10.52 10.35 19.45
N LEU A 25 -9.53 11.25 19.28
CA LEU A 25 -9.18 12.23 20.30
C LEU A 25 -10.34 13.18 20.61
N ALA A 26 -11.05 13.66 19.57
CA ALA A 26 -12.24 14.49 19.72
C ALA A 26 -13.39 13.77 20.41
N ASP A 27 -13.51 12.45 20.21
CA ASP A 27 -14.47 11.58 20.88
C ASP A 27 -14.07 11.19 22.32
N GLY A 28 -12.95 11.73 22.83
CA GLY A 28 -12.49 11.54 24.21
C GLY A 28 -11.65 10.28 24.44
N TRP A 29 -11.20 9.60 23.38
CA TRP A 29 -10.27 8.48 23.50
C TRP A 29 -8.84 8.99 23.77
N HIS A 30 -8.09 8.21 24.54
CA HIS A 30 -6.65 8.42 24.65
C HIS A 30 -5.93 7.60 23.59
N VAL A 31 -5.36 8.28 22.58
CA VAL A 31 -4.64 7.62 21.49
C VAL A 31 -3.14 7.73 21.74
N GLN A 32 -2.39 6.66 21.45
CA GLN A 32 -0.93 6.71 21.34
C GLN A 32 -0.47 6.05 20.03
N TYR A 33 0.45 6.70 19.33
CA TYR A 33 1.12 6.14 18.17
C TYR A 33 2.52 5.69 18.55
N TRP A 34 2.79 4.39 18.46
CA TRP A 34 4.08 3.80 18.79
C TRP A 34 4.85 3.51 17.50
N ALA A 35 5.80 4.40 17.19
CA ALA A 35 6.74 4.21 16.11
C ALA A 35 7.81 3.19 16.55
N VAL A 36 7.70 1.96 16.01
CA VAL A 36 8.59 0.86 16.39
C VAL A 36 9.62 0.53 15.31
N ASN A 37 9.77 1.36 14.28
CA ASN A 37 10.68 1.13 13.17
C ASN A 37 12.13 0.87 13.60
N ASN A 38 12.58 1.49 14.70
CA ASN A 38 13.93 1.30 15.25
C ASN A 38 14.08 0.06 16.14
N ALA A 39 12.98 -0.58 16.55
CA ALA A 39 12.97 -1.75 17.41
C ALA A 39 12.95 -3.08 16.65
N LEU A 40 12.61 -3.07 15.36
CA LEU A 40 12.34 -4.29 14.59
C LEU A 40 13.53 -4.68 13.71
N ASP A 41 14.00 -5.91 13.89
CA ASP A 41 15.16 -6.49 13.19
C ASP A 41 15.07 -6.42 11.65
N TYR A 42 13.86 -6.49 11.10
CA TYR A 42 13.62 -6.45 9.66
C TYR A 42 13.53 -5.04 9.08
N LEU A 43 13.75 -4.02 9.90
CA LEU A 43 13.81 -2.62 9.51
C LEU A 43 15.18 -1.98 9.78
N THR A 44 16.12 -2.73 10.38
CA THR A 44 17.49 -2.27 10.60
C THR A 44 18.12 -1.81 9.28
N GLY A 45 18.63 -0.59 9.26
CA GLY A 45 19.27 0.02 8.08
C GLY A 45 18.31 0.69 7.09
N ILE A 46 17.00 0.69 7.35
CA ILE A 46 16.04 1.45 6.55
C ILE A 46 16.06 2.91 7.00
N GLN A 47 16.29 3.81 6.04
CA GLN A 47 16.21 5.24 6.26
C GLN A 47 14.85 5.76 5.77
N TYR A 48 14.07 6.32 6.69
CA TYR A 48 12.86 7.04 6.37
C TYR A 48 13.20 8.51 6.19
N THR A 49 12.71 9.13 5.13
CA THR A 49 12.92 10.56 4.82
C THR A 49 11.88 11.46 5.48
N TYR A 50 11.01 10.88 6.29
CA TYR A 50 9.92 11.56 6.97
C TYR A 50 9.80 11.01 8.39
N SER A 51 9.54 11.90 9.34
CA SER A 51 9.11 11.60 10.69
C SER A 51 8.58 12.91 11.24
N GLU A 52 7.33 12.90 11.66
CA GLU A 52 6.72 14.04 12.33
C GLU A 52 6.63 13.75 13.83
N GLU A 53 6.45 14.80 14.63
CA GLU A 53 6.32 14.72 16.07
C GLU A 53 4.92 15.17 16.49
N ASP A 54 4.36 14.52 17.51
CA ASP A 54 3.12 14.91 18.16
C ASP A 54 3.14 14.38 19.61
N ALA A 55 2.34 14.96 20.50
CA ALA A 55 2.33 14.62 21.93
C ALA A 55 1.90 13.16 22.20
N PHE A 56 1.12 12.57 21.30
CA PHE A 56 0.69 11.17 21.40
C PHE A 56 1.69 10.18 20.78
N VAL A 57 2.78 10.64 20.17
CA VAL A 57 3.77 9.78 19.51
C VAL A 57 4.83 9.31 20.50
N LYS A 58 5.13 8.01 20.48
CA LYS A 58 6.19 7.38 21.27
C LYS A 58 7.12 6.57 20.37
N TYR A 59 8.40 6.64 20.65
CA TYR A 59 9.43 5.93 19.89
C TYR A 59 10.01 4.78 20.71
N TYR A 60 10.11 3.61 20.11
CA TYR A 60 10.73 2.44 20.72
C TYR A 60 11.91 1.95 19.91
N PHE A 61 12.96 1.57 20.62
CA PHE A 61 14.25 1.14 20.05
C PHE A 61 14.55 -0.34 20.30
N ASN A 62 13.72 -1.04 21.08
CA ASN A 62 13.83 -2.47 21.28
C ASN A 62 12.47 -3.09 21.66
N VAL A 63 12.34 -4.39 21.42
CA VAL A 63 11.09 -5.14 21.66
C VAL A 63 10.75 -5.26 23.15
N ASP A 64 11.74 -5.33 24.03
CA ASP A 64 11.49 -5.50 25.47
C ASP A 64 10.85 -4.24 26.08
N ALA A 65 11.24 -3.04 25.65
CA ALA A 65 10.63 -1.78 26.05
C ALA A 65 9.16 -1.67 25.60
N ILE A 66 8.85 -2.18 24.40
CA ILE A 66 7.46 -2.27 23.91
C ILE A 66 6.64 -3.19 24.82
N ILE A 67 7.17 -4.38 25.14
CA ILE A 67 6.50 -5.35 26.01
C ILE A 67 6.27 -4.81 27.42
N GLN A 68 7.26 -4.12 28.00
CA GLN A 68 7.12 -3.48 29.31
C GLN A 68 6.04 -2.41 29.27
N SER A 69 5.97 -1.62 28.19
CA SER A 69 4.98 -0.55 28.07
C SER A 69 3.56 -1.08 27.85
N ILE A 70 3.38 -2.19 27.12
CA ILE A 70 2.08 -2.87 27.00
C ILE A 70 1.52 -3.23 28.37
N ARG A 71 2.36 -3.68 29.31
CA ARG A 71 1.91 -4.14 30.64
C ARG A 71 1.43 -3.01 31.57
N ASN A 72 1.60 -1.75 31.18
CA ASN A 72 1.16 -0.60 31.96
C ASN A 72 -0.29 -0.19 31.66
N PHE A 73 -0.97 -0.86 30.74
CA PHE A 73 -2.35 -0.58 30.38
C PHE A 73 -3.31 -1.56 31.07
N ASP A 74 -4.60 -1.23 31.05
CA ASP A 74 -5.67 -2.12 31.51
C ASP A 74 -6.30 -2.80 30.28
N PRO A 75 -6.33 -4.14 30.18
CA PRO A 75 -6.94 -4.83 29.06
C PRO A 75 -8.44 -4.58 28.92
N SER A 76 -9.14 -4.17 29.99
CA SER A 76 -10.57 -3.86 29.95
C SER A 76 -10.91 -2.54 29.26
N ASP A 77 -9.93 -1.66 29.05
CA ASP A 77 -10.17 -0.35 28.44
C ASP A 77 -9.27 -0.02 27.25
N THR A 78 -8.41 -0.97 26.83
CA THR A 78 -7.33 -0.72 25.86
C THR A 78 -7.42 -1.63 24.63
N ILE A 79 -7.36 -1.02 23.44
CA ILE A 79 -7.30 -1.70 22.16
C ILE A 79 -5.96 -1.43 21.47
N PHE A 80 -5.36 -2.48 20.90
CA PHE A 80 -4.16 -2.37 20.09
C PHE A 80 -4.47 -2.44 18.59
N ILE A 81 -4.01 -1.47 17.79
CA ILE A 81 -4.00 -1.55 16.32
C ILE A 81 -2.60 -2.02 15.90
N MET A 82 -2.52 -3.21 15.28
CA MET A 82 -1.25 -3.91 15.05
C MET A 82 -0.83 -3.93 13.57
N GLU A 83 0.07 -3.02 13.22
CA GLU A 83 0.59 -2.81 11.86
C GLU A 83 2.05 -3.27 11.72
N ILE A 84 2.42 -4.32 12.44
CA ILE A 84 3.75 -4.99 12.37
C ILE A 84 3.61 -6.41 11.84
N SER A 85 4.59 -6.91 11.07
CA SER A 85 4.57 -8.31 10.61
C SER A 85 4.70 -9.30 11.77
N PHE A 86 3.95 -10.42 11.74
CA PHE A 86 4.17 -11.55 12.65
C PHE A 86 5.41 -12.35 12.22
N ARG A 87 6.49 -12.20 13.00
CA ARG A 87 7.80 -12.82 12.78
C ARG A 87 8.35 -13.27 14.12
N THR A 88 9.38 -14.11 14.11
CA THR A 88 10.04 -14.57 15.34
C THR A 88 10.48 -13.43 16.26
N SER A 89 10.94 -12.30 15.70
CA SER A 89 11.32 -11.10 16.46
C SER A 89 10.16 -10.38 17.11
N THR A 90 8.96 -10.43 16.52
CA THR A 90 7.76 -9.74 17.03
C THR A 90 6.83 -10.66 17.81
N THR A 91 7.01 -11.99 17.77
CA THR A 91 6.14 -12.95 18.46
C THR A 91 5.92 -12.62 19.92
N LYS A 92 6.96 -12.16 20.64
CA LYS A 92 6.85 -11.83 22.07
C LYS A 92 5.84 -10.69 22.32
N ILE A 93 5.69 -9.75 21.39
CA ILE A 93 4.69 -8.67 21.45
C ILE A 93 3.29 -9.28 21.38
N TYR A 94 3.01 -10.06 20.33
CA TYR A 94 1.73 -10.74 20.15
C TYR A 94 1.38 -11.69 21.29
N LYS A 95 2.36 -12.46 21.77
CA LYS A 95 2.19 -13.34 22.93
C LYS A 95 1.85 -12.54 24.19
N THR A 96 2.47 -11.38 24.40
CA THR A 96 2.16 -10.51 25.54
C THR A 96 0.72 -10.02 25.47
N LEU A 97 0.24 -9.59 24.29
CA LEU A 97 -1.16 -9.21 24.11
C LEU A 97 -2.10 -10.39 24.43
N TYR A 98 -1.81 -11.56 23.88
CA TYR A 98 -2.60 -12.78 24.10
C TYR A 98 -2.64 -13.22 25.57
N ASP A 99 -1.49 -13.33 26.24
CA ASP A 99 -1.38 -13.79 27.63
C ASP A 99 -2.12 -12.85 28.61
N ASN A 100 -2.11 -11.55 28.32
CA ASN A 100 -2.77 -10.53 29.14
C ASN A 100 -4.19 -10.20 28.67
N LYS A 101 -4.74 -10.98 27.72
CA LYS A 101 -6.11 -10.86 27.22
C LYS A 101 -6.46 -9.49 26.62
N TYR A 102 -5.49 -8.81 26.02
CA TYR A 102 -5.74 -7.57 25.29
C TYR A 102 -6.50 -7.84 23.99
N HIS A 103 -7.40 -6.92 23.65
CA HIS A 103 -7.97 -6.85 22.32
C HIS A 103 -7.01 -6.21 21.33
N TRP A 104 -6.90 -6.82 20.15
CA TRP A 104 -6.14 -6.20 19.07
C TRP A 104 -6.76 -6.43 17.69
N VAL A 105 -6.60 -5.42 16.83
CA VAL A 105 -7.17 -5.34 15.50
C VAL A 105 -6.10 -5.02 14.46
N ARG A 106 -6.45 -5.15 13.17
CA ARG A 106 -5.59 -4.74 12.04
C ARG A 106 -6.41 -4.06 10.97
N ILE A 107 -5.85 -3.05 10.31
CA ILE A 107 -6.50 -2.30 9.24
C ILE A 107 -5.73 -2.48 7.92
N ASN A 108 -6.19 -3.42 7.09
CA ASN A 108 -5.54 -3.86 5.86
C ASN A 108 -5.88 -2.99 4.63
N TYR A 109 -5.63 -1.67 4.68
CA TYR A 109 -5.90 -0.80 3.53
C TYR A 109 -5.18 -1.26 2.24
N TYR A 110 -3.89 -1.59 2.33
CA TYR A 110 -3.05 -1.80 1.14
C TYR A 110 -3.09 -3.21 0.55
N LEU A 111 -3.53 -4.20 1.34
CA LEU A 111 -3.37 -5.60 0.98
C LEU A 111 -4.28 -5.98 -0.18
N ASN A 112 -5.56 -5.58 -0.10
CA ASN A 112 -6.58 -5.99 -1.07
C ASN A 112 -6.25 -5.55 -2.51
N PRO A 113 -5.97 -4.27 -2.81
CA PRO A 113 -5.64 -3.87 -4.17
C PRO A 113 -4.36 -4.53 -4.71
N THR A 114 -3.34 -4.65 -3.86
CA THR A 114 -2.05 -5.21 -4.26
C THR A 114 -2.14 -6.69 -4.60
N GLU A 115 -2.84 -7.48 -3.78
CA GLU A 115 -3.00 -8.92 -4.01
C GLU A 115 -3.89 -9.21 -5.21
N TYR A 116 -4.94 -8.42 -5.38
CA TYR A 116 -5.90 -8.57 -6.47
C TYR A 116 -5.23 -8.49 -7.85
N PHE A 117 -4.39 -7.49 -8.08
CA PHE A 117 -3.71 -7.35 -9.37
C PHE A 117 -2.63 -8.41 -9.59
N ARG A 118 -1.94 -8.89 -8.55
CA ARG A 118 -0.88 -9.91 -8.71
C ARG A 118 -1.41 -11.27 -9.15
N GLY A 119 -2.70 -11.55 -8.95
CA GLY A 119 -3.36 -12.78 -9.38
C GLY A 119 -2.87 -14.04 -8.65
N LYS A 120 -3.40 -15.21 -9.04
CA LYS A 120 -3.02 -16.50 -8.44
C LYS A 120 -1.66 -16.95 -8.98
N LYS A 121 -0.73 -17.25 -8.07
CA LYS A 121 0.60 -17.77 -8.41
C LYS A 121 0.50 -19.15 -9.08
N THR A 122 1.10 -19.27 -10.25
CA THR A 122 1.22 -20.54 -10.99
C THR A 122 2.22 -21.49 -10.32
N LEU A 123 2.21 -22.77 -10.72
CA LEU A 123 3.22 -23.74 -10.28
C LEU A 123 4.64 -23.31 -10.70
N ARG A 124 4.78 -22.72 -11.89
CA ARG A 124 6.04 -22.17 -12.39
C ARG A 124 6.57 -21.05 -11.49
N ASP A 125 5.70 -20.15 -11.04
CA ASP A 125 6.06 -19.05 -10.14
C ASP A 125 6.59 -19.57 -8.79
N LYS A 126 5.97 -20.64 -8.27
CA LYS A 126 6.43 -21.30 -7.03
C LYS A 126 7.80 -21.96 -7.19
N LEU A 127 8.07 -22.54 -8.37
CA LEU A 127 9.36 -23.17 -8.69
C LEU A 127 10.46 -22.14 -8.96
N GLN A 128 10.16 -20.99 -9.55
CA GLN A 128 11.14 -19.92 -9.79
C GLN A 128 11.57 -19.19 -8.50
N LYS A 129 10.79 -19.26 -7.43
CA LYS A 129 11.22 -18.85 -6.08
C LYS A 129 12.23 -19.80 -5.43
N PHE A 130 12.44 -20.98 -6.01
CA PHE A 130 13.24 -22.03 -5.39
C PHE A 130 14.72 -21.74 -5.57
N SER A 131 15.39 -21.28 -4.51
CA SER A 131 16.84 -21.11 -4.47
C SER A 131 17.47 -22.08 -3.48
N ILE A 132 18.42 -22.90 -3.95
CA ILE A 132 19.18 -23.85 -3.11
C ILE A 132 19.90 -23.13 -1.96
N ARG A 133 20.37 -21.88 -2.18
CA ARG A 133 20.97 -21.03 -1.14
C ARG A 133 19.98 -20.67 -0.01
N SER A 134 18.68 -20.59 -0.31
CA SER A 134 17.63 -20.29 0.69
C SER A 134 17.29 -21.50 1.57
N LEU A 135 17.45 -22.72 1.06
CA LEU A 135 17.29 -23.97 1.82
C LEU A 135 18.39 -24.12 2.88
N LEU A 136 19.65 -23.86 2.50
CA LEU A 136 20.80 -23.92 3.42
C LEU A 136 20.70 -22.89 4.57
N LYS A 137 20.13 -21.70 4.30
CA LYS A 137 19.83 -20.70 5.35
C LYS A 137 18.69 -21.11 6.29
N LYS A 138 17.72 -21.92 5.81
CA LYS A 138 16.58 -22.39 6.62
C LYS A 138 16.98 -23.49 7.62
N ILE A 139 17.93 -24.36 7.26
CA ILE A 139 18.35 -25.50 8.09
C ILE A 139 19.00 -25.02 9.42
N LYS A 140 19.72 -23.90 9.42
CA LYS A 140 20.40 -23.35 10.62
C LYS A 140 19.48 -22.69 11.66
N LYS A 141 18.16 -22.57 11.44
CA LYS A 141 17.22 -21.82 12.32
C LYS A 141 16.02 -22.63 12.84
N LEU A 142 16.01 -23.96 12.69
CA LEU A 142 14.82 -24.79 12.91
C LEU A 142 14.32 -24.94 14.36
N PRO A 143 15.16 -25.17 15.40
CA PRO A 143 14.64 -25.44 16.74
C PRO A 143 14.07 -24.19 17.44
N GLN A 144 14.65 -23.01 17.23
CA GLN A 144 14.15 -21.75 17.80
C GLN A 144 12.87 -21.22 17.13
N GLN A 145 12.48 -21.71 15.94
CA GLN A 145 11.29 -21.18 15.24
C GLN A 145 9.98 -21.86 15.63
N ARG A 146 9.99 -23.08 16.19
CA ARG A 146 8.76 -23.85 16.46
C ARG A 146 7.99 -23.36 17.68
N VAL A 147 8.68 -22.93 18.74
CA VAL A 147 8.04 -22.41 19.98
C VAL A 147 7.48 -21.00 19.78
N TYR A 148 8.08 -20.20 18.90
CA TYR A 148 7.74 -18.78 18.70
C TYR A 148 6.86 -18.51 17.46
N LYS A 149 6.21 -19.52 16.88
CA LYS A 149 5.28 -19.34 15.75
C LYS A 149 3.97 -20.10 15.99
N ASN A 150 3.47 -20.09 17.23
CA ASN A 150 2.10 -20.55 17.45
C ASN A 150 1.17 -19.55 16.75
N PRO A 151 0.42 -19.97 15.71
CA PRO A 151 -0.42 -19.06 14.92
C PRO A 151 -1.54 -18.44 15.76
N VAL A 152 -1.90 -19.02 16.92
CA VAL A 152 -2.95 -18.50 17.80
C VAL A 152 -2.70 -17.07 18.26
N TYR A 153 -1.42 -16.66 18.41
CA TYR A 153 -1.06 -15.31 18.85
C TYR A 153 -1.27 -14.25 17.75
N ASN A 154 -1.36 -14.67 16.48
CA ASN A 154 -1.47 -13.80 15.33
C ASN A 154 -2.87 -13.87 14.70
N VAL A 155 -3.89 -13.94 15.55
CA VAL A 155 -5.29 -13.84 15.16
C VAL A 155 -5.86 -12.54 15.74
N PRO A 156 -6.18 -11.53 14.91
CA PRO A 156 -6.83 -10.33 15.41
C PRO A 156 -8.27 -10.65 15.86
N ASP A 157 -8.79 -9.85 16.77
CA ASP A 157 -10.22 -9.87 17.11
C ASP A 157 -11.05 -9.41 15.92
N ILE A 158 -10.62 -8.33 15.26
CA ILE A 158 -11.26 -7.82 14.05
C ILE A 158 -10.17 -7.52 13.01
N LEU A 159 -10.38 -8.04 11.80
CA LEU A 159 -9.63 -7.64 10.63
C LEU A 159 -10.45 -6.67 9.78
N PHE A 160 -10.03 -5.42 9.74
CA PHE A 160 -10.61 -4.44 8.84
C PHE A 160 -9.98 -4.58 7.45
N ILE A 161 -10.82 -4.70 6.43
CA ILE A 161 -10.46 -4.84 5.02
C ILE A 161 -11.09 -3.71 4.22
N THR A 162 -10.74 -3.58 2.94
CA THR A 162 -11.40 -2.62 2.04
C THR A 162 -12.14 -3.30 0.91
N GLY A 163 -13.25 -2.70 0.49
CA GLY A 163 -14.06 -3.29 -0.56
C GLY A 163 -14.88 -4.50 -0.12
N ASN A 164 -15.53 -5.13 -1.08
CA ASN A 164 -16.46 -6.24 -0.85
C ASN A 164 -15.83 -7.61 -1.04
N LYS A 165 -14.60 -7.67 -1.58
CA LYS A 165 -13.95 -8.92 -1.93
C LYS A 165 -12.77 -9.22 -1.04
N TYR A 166 -12.87 -10.35 -0.36
CA TYR A 166 -11.79 -10.85 0.48
C TYR A 166 -11.63 -12.35 0.33
N ASP A 167 -10.60 -12.77 -0.41
CA ASP A 167 -10.45 -14.17 -0.76
C ASP A 167 -9.87 -15.03 0.38
N HIS A 168 -9.13 -14.47 1.36
CA HIS A 168 -8.34 -15.30 2.27
C HIS A 168 -8.04 -14.74 3.67
N VAL A 169 -8.85 -15.09 4.68
CA VAL A 169 -8.31 -15.49 6.00
C VAL A 169 -9.11 -16.64 6.60
N LYS A 170 -8.47 -17.81 6.78
CA LYS A 170 -9.06 -18.98 7.44
C LYS A 170 -9.01 -18.91 8.99
N ALA A 171 -8.52 -17.81 9.57
CA ALA A 171 -8.21 -17.71 10.99
C ALA A 171 -8.38 -16.28 11.57
N VAL A 172 -9.49 -15.60 11.27
CA VAL A 172 -9.87 -14.32 11.89
C VAL A 172 -11.21 -14.51 12.60
N LYS A 173 -11.39 -13.88 13.75
CA LYS A 173 -12.64 -14.01 14.51
C LYS A 173 -13.77 -13.23 13.83
N GLU A 174 -13.45 -12.03 13.35
CA GLU A 174 -14.37 -11.14 12.65
C GLU A 174 -13.66 -10.39 11.52
N VAL A 175 -14.39 -10.09 10.45
CA VAL A 175 -13.96 -9.23 9.34
C VAL A 175 -14.95 -8.09 9.18
N ALA A 176 -14.46 -6.86 9.12
CA ALA A 176 -15.26 -5.68 8.85
C ALA A 176 -14.71 -4.97 7.60
N SER A 177 -15.61 -4.48 6.74
CA SER A 177 -15.22 -3.74 5.53
C SER A 177 -15.29 -2.24 5.76
N LEU A 178 -14.29 -1.54 5.24
CA LEU A 178 -14.14 -0.09 5.21
C LEU A 178 -14.03 0.38 3.76
N ASP A 179 -14.38 1.65 3.51
CA ASP A 179 -13.94 2.29 2.28
C ASP A 179 -12.42 2.44 2.31
N TYR A 180 -11.77 2.25 1.18
CA TYR A 180 -10.36 2.57 1.04
C TYR A 180 -10.16 4.07 1.25
N TYR A 181 -9.09 4.45 1.95
CA TYR A 181 -8.89 5.84 2.39
C TYR A 181 -8.88 6.86 1.23
N ASP A 182 -8.55 6.44 0.00
CA ASP A 182 -8.60 7.34 -1.17
C ASP A 182 -10.03 7.75 -1.54
N VAL A 183 -11.08 7.05 -1.10
CA VAL A 183 -12.48 7.44 -1.30
C VAL A 183 -12.73 8.78 -0.60
N GLU A 184 -12.40 8.87 0.68
CA GLU A 184 -12.56 10.11 1.46
C GLU A 184 -11.64 11.22 0.96
N VAL A 185 -10.43 10.88 0.50
CA VAL A 185 -9.53 11.86 -0.13
C VAL A 185 -10.17 12.41 -1.41
N TYR A 186 -10.66 11.53 -2.28
CA TYR A 186 -11.28 11.88 -3.55
C TYR A 186 -12.51 12.76 -3.34
N ASP A 187 -13.40 12.40 -2.41
CA ASP A 187 -14.62 13.17 -2.14
C ASP A 187 -14.33 14.60 -1.70
N LYS A 188 -13.21 14.84 -1.00
CA LYS A 188 -12.79 16.18 -0.57
C LYS A 188 -12.23 17.03 -1.70
N ILE A 189 -11.75 16.42 -2.79
CA ILE A 189 -10.99 17.13 -3.84
C ILE A 189 -11.60 17.03 -5.23
N LYS A 190 -12.66 16.22 -5.44
CA LYS A 190 -13.24 15.99 -6.77
C LYS A 190 -13.71 17.28 -7.46
N ASP A 191 -14.04 18.29 -6.68
CA ASP A 191 -14.44 19.63 -7.14
C ASP A 191 -13.30 20.68 -7.04
N SER A 192 -12.07 20.26 -6.79
CA SER A 192 -10.92 21.17 -6.70
C SER A 192 -10.55 21.73 -8.08
N PRO A 193 -10.01 22.96 -8.15
CA PRO A 193 -9.58 23.54 -9.42
C PRO A 193 -8.40 22.78 -10.03
N ALA A 194 -8.25 22.89 -11.35
CA ALA A 194 -7.15 22.27 -12.08
C ALA A 194 -5.79 22.72 -11.56
N VAL A 195 -4.87 21.76 -11.41
CA VAL A 195 -3.49 22.02 -10.98
C VAL A 195 -2.69 22.72 -12.08
N LEU A 196 -2.99 22.41 -13.34
CA LEU A 196 -2.31 22.93 -14.52
C LEU A 196 -3.33 23.57 -15.47
N PRO A 197 -2.97 24.65 -16.17
CA PRO A 197 -3.90 25.42 -17.01
C PRO A 197 -4.05 24.85 -18.43
N TYR A 198 -3.59 23.63 -18.68
CA TYR A 198 -3.58 22.98 -19.99
C TYR A 198 -3.93 21.49 -19.85
N ASP A 199 -4.36 20.86 -20.94
CA ASP A 199 -4.63 19.42 -20.98
C ASP A 199 -3.33 18.61 -20.95
N TYR A 200 -3.33 17.47 -20.25
CA TYR A 200 -2.16 16.61 -20.12
C TYR A 200 -2.52 15.15 -19.90
N ILE A 201 -1.54 14.29 -20.17
CA ILE A 201 -1.56 12.87 -19.77
C ILE A 201 -0.74 12.76 -18.49
N VAL A 202 -1.28 12.13 -17.45
CA VAL A 202 -0.54 11.95 -16.19
C VAL A 202 0.09 10.57 -16.13
N PHE A 203 1.38 10.49 -15.78
CA PHE A 203 2.04 9.24 -15.42
C PHE A 203 2.08 9.09 -13.89
N LEU A 204 1.53 7.99 -13.39
CA LEU A 204 1.58 7.62 -11.97
C LEU A 204 2.88 6.89 -11.65
N ASP A 205 3.84 7.64 -11.12
CA ASP A 205 5.14 7.12 -10.74
C ASP A 205 5.05 6.23 -9.48
N VAL A 206 5.78 5.11 -9.52
CA VAL A 206 5.90 4.14 -8.42
C VAL A 206 7.31 4.08 -7.83
N MET A 207 8.21 4.97 -8.27
CA MET A 207 9.62 5.00 -7.87
C MET A 207 10.32 3.65 -8.09
N LEU A 208 9.98 2.92 -9.16
CA LEU A 208 10.31 1.50 -9.33
C LEU A 208 11.79 1.18 -9.11
N MET A 209 12.69 2.03 -9.61
CA MET A 209 14.13 1.81 -9.53
C MET A 209 14.73 2.02 -8.14
N ASN A 210 14.08 2.79 -7.26
CA ASN A 210 14.67 3.23 -5.99
C ASN A 210 13.71 3.16 -4.79
N HIS A 211 12.57 2.50 -4.93
CA HIS A 211 11.55 2.46 -3.87
C HIS A 211 12.08 1.70 -2.62
N PRO A 212 11.98 2.29 -1.41
CA PRO A 212 12.49 1.67 -0.18
C PRO A 212 11.96 0.27 0.09
N ASP A 213 10.66 0.02 -0.18
CA ASP A 213 10.07 -1.31 0.03
C ASP A 213 10.63 -2.39 -0.90
N ILE A 214 11.12 -2.00 -2.09
CA ILE A 214 11.74 -2.94 -3.01
C ILE A 214 13.12 -3.37 -2.47
N LYS A 215 13.89 -2.39 -1.96
CA LYS A 215 15.13 -2.66 -1.23
C LYS A 215 14.86 -3.53 0.00
N ARG A 216 13.79 -3.25 0.77
CA ARG A 216 13.36 -4.06 1.92
C ARG A 216 12.99 -5.50 1.55
N ALA A 217 12.42 -5.70 0.36
CA ALA A 217 12.14 -7.02 -0.18
C ALA A 217 13.41 -7.77 -0.65
N GLY A 218 14.59 -7.14 -0.54
CA GLY A 218 15.88 -7.71 -0.91
C GLY A 218 16.20 -7.62 -2.39
N TYR A 219 15.51 -6.74 -3.12
CA TYR A 219 15.75 -6.48 -4.53
C TYR A 219 16.43 -5.12 -4.70
N GLU A 220 17.50 -5.12 -5.50
CA GLU A 220 18.24 -3.93 -5.89
C GLU A 220 18.31 -3.92 -7.42
N PHE A 221 18.05 -2.77 -8.03
CA PHE A 221 18.03 -2.60 -9.49
C PHE A 221 19.16 -1.71 -10.00
N THR A 222 20.23 -1.62 -9.22
CA THR A 222 21.45 -0.89 -9.60
C THR A 222 21.94 -1.37 -10.96
N GLY A 223 22.05 -0.45 -11.91
CA GLY A 223 22.44 -0.70 -13.29
C GLY A 223 21.29 -0.79 -14.30
N TYR A 224 20.03 -0.79 -13.84
CA TYR A 224 18.85 -0.82 -14.71
C TYR A 224 18.15 0.54 -14.87
N GLU A 225 18.56 1.55 -14.09
CA GLU A 225 17.94 2.87 -14.06
C GLU A 225 18.00 3.55 -15.42
N LYS A 226 19.18 3.53 -16.05
CA LYS A 226 19.38 4.12 -17.38
C LYS A 226 18.44 3.47 -18.40
N ILE A 227 18.36 2.13 -18.42
CA ILE A 227 17.50 1.39 -19.34
C ILE A 227 16.03 1.75 -19.12
N TYR A 228 15.60 1.85 -17.87
CA TYR A 228 14.23 2.19 -17.51
C TYR A 228 13.84 3.60 -17.94
N TYR A 229 14.64 4.60 -17.57
CA TYR A 229 14.32 5.99 -17.88
C TYR A 229 14.49 6.32 -19.37
N GLU A 230 15.44 5.70 -20.08
CA GLU A 230 15.55 5.84 -21.54
C GLU A 230 14.29 5.29 -22.25
N ALA A 231 13.82 4.11 -21.85
CA ALA A 231 12.60 3.53 -22.41
C ALA A 231 11.35 4.38 -22.12
N LEU A 232 11.20 4.87 -20.88
CA LEU A 232 10.12 5.78 -20.50
C LEU A 232 10.15 7.08 -21.32
N ASN A 233 11.31 7.73 -21.39
CA ASN A 233 11.45 9.00 -22.11
C ASN A 233 11.17 8.85 -23.61
N ALA A 234 11.61 7.74 -24.21
CA ALA A 234 11.30 7.41 -25.60
C ALA A 234 9.80 7.19 -25.82
N LEU A 235 9.14 6.43 -24.94
CA LEU A 235 7.69 6.21 -25.01
C LEU A 235 6.92 7.52 -24.83
N PHE A 236 7.23 8.30 -23.79
CA PHE A 236 6.54 9.56 -23.51
C PHE A 236 6.70 10.54 -24.67
N GLY A 237 7.90 10.66 -25.26
CA GLY A 237 8.10 11.52 -26.43
C GLY A 237 7.25 11.10 -27.64
N LYS A 238 7.05 9.79 -27.83
CA LYS A 238 6.14 9.28 -28.87
C LYS A 238 4.67 9.58 -28.57
N ILE A 239 4.25 9.40 -27.32
CA ILE A 239 2.88 9.71 -26.87
C ILE A 239 2.58 11.20 -27.05
N GLU A 240 3.49 12.08 -26.61
CA GLU A 240 3.36 13.53 -26.74
C GLU A 240 3.26 13.95 -28.21
N LYS A 241 4.13 13.40 -29.07
CA LYS A 241 4.07 13.66 -30.52
C LYS A 241 2.77 13.16 -31.15
N HIS A 242 2.26 12.02 -30.71
CA HIS A 242 1.05 11.41 -31.27
C HIS A 242 -0.24 12.13 -30.84
N THR A 243 -0.29 12.58 -29.60
CA THR A 243 -1.50 13.16 -28.99
C THR A 243 -1.52 14.68 -28.99
N GLY A 244 -0.36 15.32 -29.09
CA GLY A 244 -0.21 16.76 -28.88
C GLY A 244 -0.28 17.18 -27.41
N LEU A 245 -0.42 16.23 -26.47
CA LEU A 245 -0.55 16.50 -25.04
C LEU A 245 0.78 16.23 -24.30
N PRO A 246 1.22 17.12 -23.40
CA PRO A 246 2.39 16.86 -22.56
C PRO A 246 2.13 15.70 -21.58
N VAL A 247 3.18 14.93 -21.28
CA VAL A 247 3.15 13.95 -20.18
C VAL A 247 3.65 14.63 -18.90
N VAL A 248 2.80 14.65 -17.87
CA VAL A 248 3.09 15.18 -16.54
C VAL A 248 3.32 14.03 -15.56
N ILE A 249 4.35 14.14 -14.73
CA ILE A 249 4.71 13.08 -13.78
C ILE A 249 4.09 13.39 -12.42
N ALA A 250 3.13 12.57 -12.00
CA ALA A 250 2.69 12.52 -10.61
C ALA A 250 3.75 11.77 -9.80
N SER A 251 4.76 12.52 -9.35
CA SER A 251 5.98 12.00 -8.76
C SER A 251 5.72 11.35 -7.40
N HIS A 252 6.34 10.19 -7.16
CA HIS A 252 6.25 9.53 -5.87
C HIS A 252 6.74 10.48 -4.75
N PRO A 253 6.04 10.58 -3.59
CA PRO A 253 6.37 11.54 -2.54
C PRO A 253 7.82 11.47 -2.04
N LYS A 254 8.39 10.26 -2.03
CA LYS A 254 9.76 9.97 -1.58
C LYS A 254 10.83 10.11 -2.67
N ALA A 255 10.44 10.33 -3.92
CA ALA A 255 11.40 10.45 -5.01
C ALA A 255 12.13 11.79 -4.95
N ASN A 256 13.36 11.85 -5.43
CA ASN A 256 14.08 13.10 -5.64
C ASN A 256 14.69 13.09 -7.03
N TYR A 257 13.87 13.41 -8.03
CA TYR A 257 14.26 13.42 -9.42
C TYR A 257 14.90 14.74 -9.80
N ASN A 258 15.97 14.66 -10.58
CA ASN A 258 16.63 15.80 -11.19
C ASN A 258 16.21 15.94 -12.66
N ASN A 259 16.41 14.90 -13.47
CA ASN A 259 16.13 14.94 -14.91
C ASN A 259 15.81 13.55 -15.51
N GLU A 260 15.42 12.60 -14.67
CA GLU A 260 15.13 11.21 -15.06
C GLU A 260 14.01 11.13 -16.10
N PHE A 261 13.10 12.10 -16.12
CA PHE A 261 11.95 12.17 -17.04
C PHE A 261 12.13 13.17 -18.20
N GLY A 262 13.37 13.53 -18.55
CA GLY A 262 13.66 14.31 -19.76
C GLY A 262 13.00 15.69 -19.76
N ALA A 263 13.24 16.47 -18.71
CA ALA A 263 12.67 17.80 -18.45
C ALA A 263 11.14 17.88 -18.25
N ARG A 264 10.41 16.75 -18.22
CA ARG A 264 8.97 16.76 -17.92
C ARG A 264 8.69 17.25 -16.51
N GLN A 265 7.55 17.94 -16.36
CA GLN A 265 7.12 18.48 -15.09
C GLN A 265 6.81 17.34 -14.10
N CYS A 266 7.55 17.32 -12.99
CA CYS A 266 7.36 16.37 -11.89
C CYS A 266 6.71 17.07 -10.70
N ILE A 267 5.51 16.63 -10.32
CA ILE A 267 4.72 17.26 -9.27
C ILE A 267 4.45 16.24 -8.17
N LYS A 268 4.79 16.59 -6.93
CA LYS A 268 4.55 15.76 -5.74
C LYS A 268 3.29 16.21 -5.01
N HIS A 269 2.71 15.31 -4.22
CA HIS A 269 1.60 15.59 -3.30
C HIS A 269 0.32 16.15 -3.95
N LYS A 270 0.19 16.01 -5.28
CA LYS A 270 -0.96 16.45 -6.07
C LYS A 270 -1.50 15.36 -6.99
N THR A 271 -1.19 14.10 -6.70
CA THR A 271 -1.51 12.96 -7.58
C THR A 271 -2.99 12.89 -7.91
N ALA A 272 -3.85 13.08 -6.91
CA ALA A 272 -5.28 12.90 -7.08
C ALA A 272 -5.89 14.08 -7.89
N GLU A 273 -5.51 15.32 -7.58
CA GLU A 273 -5.90 16.49 -8.37
C GLU A 273 -5.35 16.40 -9.81
N LEU A 274 -4.12 15.91 -9.99
CA LEU A 274 -3.57 15.71 -11.33
C LEU A 274 -4.36 14.67 -12.13
N VAL A 275 -4.81 13.59 -11.50
CA VAL A 275 -5.62 12.57 -12.17
C VAL A 275 -7.00 13.10 -12.52
N ILE A 276 -7.68 13.81 -11.62
CA ILE A 276 -9.03 14.36 -11.85
C ILE A 276 -9.05 15.26 -13.09
N HIS A 277 -8.00 16.05 -13.30
CA HIS A 277 -7.92 17.01 -14.40
C HIS A 277 -7.13 16.51 -15.63
N SER A 278 -6.64 15.27 -15.63
CA SER A 278 -5.93 14.72 -16.80
C SER A 278 -6.90 14.25 -17.90
N SER A 279 -6.39 14.16 -19.13
CA SER A 279 -7.09 13.55 -20.25
C SER A 279 -7.05 12.02 -20.20
N SER A 280 -5.94 11.45 -19.72
CA SER A 280 -5.76 10.01 -19.49
C SER A 280 -4.64 9.74 -18.48
N VAL A 281 -4.49 8.47 -18.09
CA VAL A 281 -3.54 8.02 -17.06
C VAL A 281 -2.63 6.93 -17.61
N LEU A 282 -1.32 7.07 -17.40
CA LEU A 282 -0.29 6.07 -17.65
C LEU A 282 0.18 5.47 -16.31
N THR A 283 0.33 4.15 -16.21
CA THR A 283 0.83 3.54 -14.97
C THR A 283 1.49 2.18 -15.16
N HIS A 284 2.40 1.82 -14.25
CA HIS A 284 2.88 0.44 -14.07
C HIS A 284 1.99 -0.40 -13.12
N GLY A 285 0.92 0.18 -12.57
CA GLY A 285 0.12 -0.42 -11.50
C GLY A 285 0.38 0.24 -10.14
N SER A 286 0.41 1.58 -10.11
CA SER A 286 0.45 2.35 -8.85
C SER A 286 -0.81 2.12 -8.02
N LEU A 287 -0.70 2.15 -6.69
CA LEU A 287 -1.88 2.15 -5.81
C LEU A 287 -2.74 3.41 -5.95
N SER A 288 -2.18 4.49 -6.51
CA SER A 288 -2.95 5.71 -6.83
C SER A 288 -3.87 5.55 -8.05
N ILE A 289 -3.96 4.33 -8.62
CA ILE A 289 -4.90 3.99 -9.69
C ILE A 289 -6.35 4.18 -9.24
N SER A 290 -6.64 4.06 -7.94
CA SER A 290 -7.92 4.37 -7.30
C SER A 290 -8.51 5.70 -7.79
N PHE A 291 -7.72 6.78 -7.81
CA PHE A 291 -8.18 8.09 -8.27
C PHE A 291 -8.60 8.11 -9.74
N ALA A 292 -7.94 7.31 -10.58
CA ALA A 292 -8.31 7.19 -11.99
C ALA A 292 -9.63 6.44 -12.16
N LEU A 293 -9.88 5.45 -11.29
CA LEU A 293 -11.15 4.73 -11.25
C LEU A 293 -12.28 5.64 -10.80
N PHE A 294 -12.11 6.38 -9.69
CA PHE A 294 -13.12 7.31 -9.17
C PHE A 294 -13.44 8.43 -10.16
N ALA A 295 -12.41 9.02 -10.78
CA ALA A 295 -12.56 10.10 -11.77
C ALA A 295 -12.91 9.60 -13.18
N LYS A 296 -13.14 8.29 -13.37
CA LYS A 296 -13.45 7.66 -14.67
C LYS A 296 -12.48 8.09 -15.78
N LYS A 297 -11.19 8.06 -15.49
CA LYS A 297 -10.14 8.42 -16.46
C LYS A 297 -9.67 7.19 -17.23
N PRO A 298 -9.51 7.26 -18.57
CA PRO A 298 -8.91 6.16 -19.33
C PRO A 298 -7.51 5.82 -18.82
N ILE A 299 -7.31 4.58 -18.40
CA ILE A 299 -6.03 4.06 -17.92
C ILE A 299 -5.35 3.29 -19.04
N THR A 300 -4.09 3.58 -19.32
CA THR A 300 -3.21 2.73 -20.14
C THR A 300 -2.07 2.22 -19.28
N PHE A 301 -1.88 0.90 -19.29
CA PHE A 301 -0.75 0.30 -18.59
C PHE A 301 0.50 0.36 -19.45
N ILE A 302 1.64 0.64 -18.82
CA ILE A 302 2.93 0.59 -19.51
C ILE A 302 3.84 -0.41 -18.80
N TYR A 303 4.64 -1.15 -19.55
CA TYR A 303 5.53 -2.17 -19.01
C TYR A 303 6.79 -2.32 -19.87
N SER A 304 7.86 -2.86 -19.29
CA SER A 304 9.06 -3.24 -20.05
C SER A 304 9.23 -4.75 -19.91
N GLU A 305 9.16 -5.49 -21.02
CA GLU A 305 9.45 -6.92 -21.02
C GLU A 305 10.89 -7.22 -20.62
N ARG A 306 11.82 -6.40 -21.10
CA ARG A 306 13.25 -6.53 -20.85
C ARG A 306 13.54 -6.37 -19.36
N LEU A 307 12.94 -5.39 -18.69
CA LEU A 307 13.14 -5.17 -17.27
C LEU A 307 12.30 -6.13 -16.42
N PHE A 308 11.05 -6.35 -16.79
CA PHE A 308 10.13 -7.07 -15.92
C PHE A 308 10.39 -8.58 -15.91
N ASN A 309 11.14 -9.11 -16.88
CA ASN A 309 11.55 -10.51 -16.88
C ASN A 309 12.87 -10.81 -16.15
N VAL A 310 13.61 -9.79 -15.68
CA VAL A 310 14.95 -9.94 -15.06
C VAL A 310 14.94 -10.82 -13.82
N ASN A 311 13.91 -10.69 -12.98
CA ASN A 311 13.78 -11.49 -11.77
C ASN A 311 12.32 -11.73 -11.42
N TYR A 312 12.11 -12.62 -10.46
CA TYR A 312 10.78 -13.00 -10.00
C TYR A 312 9.93 -11.81 -9.52
N PHE A 313 10.51 -10.86 -8.80
CA PHE A 313 9.76 -9.74 -8.24
C PHE A 313 9.23 -8.82 -9.32
N LEU A 314 10.07 -8.44 -10.28
CA LEU A 314 9.63 -7.62 -11.41
C LEU A 314 8.66 -8.38 -12.33
N ARG A 315 8.75 -9.72 -12.40
CA ARG A 315 7.78 -10.53 -13.16
C ARG A 315 6.39 -10.45 -12.55
N GLU A 316 6.28 -10.33 -11.23
CA GLU A 316 4.99 -10.11 -10.57
C GLU A 316 4.40 -8.73 -10.90
N PHE A 317 5.23 -7.71 -11.21
CA PHE A 317 4.73 -6.44 -11.74
C PHE A 317 4.11 -6.62 -13.13
N LEU A 318 4.76 -7.39 -14.01
CA LEU A 318 4.19 -7.70 -15.34
C LEU A 318 2.88 -8.48 -15.23
N ASN A 319 2.83 -9.48 -14.36
CA ASN A 319 1.57 -10.22 -14.08
C ASN A 319 0.50 -9.26 -13.55
N GLY A 320 0.88 -8.35 -12.65
CA GLY A 320 0.06 -7.25 -12.15
C GLY A 320 -0.57 -6.42 -13.27
N VAL A 321 0.27 -5.91 -14.17
CA VAL A 321 -0.13 -5.15 -15.35
C VAL A 321 -1.10 -5.94 -16.23
N ASN A 322 -0.78 -7.20 -16.54
CA ASN A 322 -1.61 -8.03 -17.41
C ASN A 322 -3.01 -8.26 -16.82
N ASN A 323 -3.07 -8.65 -15.54
CA ASN A 323 -4.34 -8.89 -14.86
C ASN A 323 -5.15 -7.59 -14.71
N ALA A 324 -4.49 -6.49 -14.37
CA ALA A 324 -5.15 -5.19 -14.22
C ALA A 324 -5.73 -4.70 -15.56
N SER A 325 -4.95 -4.80 -16.64
CA SER A 325 -5.38 -4.46 -18.01
C SER A 325 -6.62 -5.26 -18.44
N GLU A 326 -6.60 -6.58 -18.29
CA GLU A 326 -7.74 -7.44 -18.64
C GLU A 326 -9.00 -7.10 -17.82
N ARG A 327 -8.84 -6.95 -16.51
CA ARG A 327 -9.94 -6.67 -15.57
C ARG A 327 -10.54 -5.28 -15.71
N LEU A 328 -9.77 -4.32 -16.22
CA LEU A 328 -10.23 -2.95 -16.47
C LEU A 328 -10.63 -2.71 -17.93
N GLY A 329 -10.39 -3.68 -18.83
CA GLY A 329 -10.55 -3.45 -20.27
C GLY A 329 -9.61 -2.37 -20.80
N ALA A 330 -8.45 -2.20 -20.17
CA ALA A 330 -7.49 -1.15 -20.45
C ALA A 330 -6.39 -1.64 -21.40
N GLU A 331 -5.96 -0.77 -22.32
CA GLU A 331 -4.83 -1.02 -23.19
C GLU A 331 -3.51 -1.11 -22.41
N LYS A 332 -2.52 -1.73 -23.05
CA LYS A 332 -1.14 -1.82 -22.53
C LYS A 332 -0.11 -1.59 -23.60
N ILE A 333 0.98 -0.89 -23.25
CA ILE A 333 2.08 -0.56 -24.15
C ILE A 333 3.39 -1.13 -23.61
N ASN A 334 4.09 -1.89 -24.44
CA ASN A 334 5.47 -2.29 -24.18
C ASN A 334 6.41 -1.11 -24.46
N MET A 335 7.10 -0.62 -23.43
CA MET A 335 8.04 0.49 -23.53
C MET A 335 9.32 0.12 -24.30
N ASP A 336 9.65 -1.16 -24.39
CA ASP A 336 10.84 -1.63 -25.11
C ASP A 336 10.62 -1.63 -26.63
N ASP A 337 9.37 -1.74 -27.07
CA ASP A 337 8.96 -1.66 -28.48
C ASP A 337 7.71 -0.78 -28.63
N PRO A 338 7.87 0.56 -28.57
CA PRO A 338 6.75 1.48 -28.69
C PRO A 338 6.41 1.73 -30.16
N SER A 339 6.41 0.69 -31.00
CA SER A 339 6.04 0.76 -32.43
C SER A 339 4.53 0.89 -32.62
N SER A 340 3.73 0.38 -31.69
CA SER A 340 2.27 0.59 -31.62
C SER A 340 1.90 1.38 -30.36
N LEU A 341 1.19 2.49 -30.54
CA LEU A 341 0.66 3.32 -29.45
C LEU A 341 -0.83 3.04 -29.28
N ALA A 342 -1.16 1.95 -28.60
CA ALA A 342 -2.53 1.66 -28.19
C ALA A 342 -2.80 2.36 -26.84
N LEU A 343 -3.22 3.63 -26.88
CA LEU A 343 -3.70 4.34 -25.70
C LEU A 343 -5.18 4.06 -25.50
N SER A 344 -5.59 3.77 -24.27
CA SER A 344 -6.99 3.71 -23.87
C SER A 344 -7.64 5.08 -24.10
N LYS A 345 -8.73 5.10 -24.86
CA LYS A 345 -9.50 6.33 -25.16
C LYS A 345 -10.79 6.44 -24.35
N GLN A 346 -11.29 5.32 -23.86
CA GLN A 346 -12.57 5.20 -23.15
C GLN A 346 -12.39 4.30 -21.93
N VAL A 347 -13.35 4.41 -21.02
CA VAL A 347 -13.45 3.58 -19.82
C VAL A 347 -14.50 2.50 -20.05
N ASP A 348 -14.21 1.29 -19.58
CA ASP A 348 -15.22 0.23 -19.43
C ASP A 348 -15.87 0.43 -18.05
N ASP A 349 -17.00 1.13 -18.02
CA ASP A 349 -17.66 1.57 -16.78
C ASP A 349 -18.03 0.40 -15.88
N GLU A 350 -18.58 -0.68 -16.45
CA GLU A 350 -18.95 -1.89 -15.71
C GLU A 350 -17.73 -2.52 -15.03
N LYS A 351 -16.60 -2.61 -15.73
CA LYS A 351 -15.37 -3.13 -15.15
C LYS A 351 -14.78 -2.22 -14.08
N TYR A 352 -14.86 -0.89 -14.25
CA TYR A 352 -14.41 0.07 -13.25
C TYR A 352 -15.25 -0.03 -11.98
N ASP A 353 -16.57 0.00 -12.10
CA ASP A 353 -17.50 -0.04 -10.96
C ASP A 353 -17.35 -1.36 -10.21
N LYS A 354 -17.27 -2.48 -10.93
CA LYS A 354 -16.99 -3.78 -10.33
C LYS A 354 -15.67 -3.78 -9.55
N LEU A 355 -14.61 -3.17 -10.08
CA LEU A 355 -13.33 -3.12 -9.38
C LEU A 355 -13.41 -2.22 -8.13
N LEU A 356 -14.11 -1.09 -8.23
CA LEU A 356 -14.36 -0.18 -7.13
C LEU A 356 -15.09 -0.90 -5.99
N GLU A 357 -16.19 -1.59 -6.28
CA GLU A 357 -16.93 -2.39 -5.31
C GLU A 357 -16.08 -3.53 -4.72
N GLU A 358 -15.33 -4.26 -5.54
CA GLU A 358 -14.55 -5.40 -5.06
C GLU A 358 -13.43 -4.96 -4.10
N LEU A 359 -12.80 -3.79 -4.30
CA LEU A 359 -11.53 -3.44 -3.64
C LEU A 359 -11.53 -2.16 -2.80
N TYR A 360 -12.40 -1.20 -3.13
CA TYR A 360 -12.30 0.16 -2.63
C TYR A 360 -13.54 0.62 -1.86
N LEU A 361 -14.73 0.15 -2.22
CA LEU A 361 -16.00 0.60 -1.65
C LEU A 361 -16.60 -0.47 -0.74
N LYS A 362 -16.90 -0.12 0.51
CA LYS A 362 -17.58 -1.00 1.46
C LYS A 362 -19.03 -1.30 1.02
N PRO A 363 -19.64 -2.41 1.47
CA PRO A 363 -20.95 -2.80 0.98
C PRO A 363 -22.04 -2.06 1.75
N GLY A 364 -22.87 -1.28 1.05
CA GLY A 364 -24.23 -0.88 1.45
C GLY A 364 -24.43 -0.25 2.83
N ASN A 365 -23.37 0.18 3.52
CA ASN A 365 -23.44 0.71 4.88
C ASN A 365 -23.36 2.24 4.86
N SER A 366 -24.33 2.92 5.50
CA SER A 366 -24.37 4.37 5.64
C SER A 366 -23.40 4.92 6.69
N CYS A 367 -22.81 4.07 7.54
CA CYS A 367 -21.84 4.50 8.55
C CYS A 367 -20.52 4.93 7.88
N SER A 368 -19.88 5.97 8.42
CA SER A 368 -18.51 6.31 8.03
C SER A 368 -17.53 5.24 8.50
N ASN A 369 -16.32 5.21 7.93
CA ASN A 369 -15.26 4.33 8.40
C ASN A 369 -14.93 4.54 9.88
N PHE A 370 -14.90 5.81 10.32
CA PHE A 370 -14.70 6.16 11.73
C PHE A 370 -15.77 5.52 12.63
N GLU A 371 -17.05 5.64 12.26
CA GLU A 371 -18.15 5.06 13.04
C GLU A 371 -18.06 3.53 13.10
N ILE A 372 -17.67 2.88 12.00
CA ILE A 372 -17.45 1.42 11.97
C ILE A 372 -16.33 1.03 12.94
N LEU A 373 -15.19 1.74 12.91
CA LEU A 373 -14.08 1.49 13.82
C LEU A 373 -14.49 1.71 15.29
N LYS A 374 -15.11 2.86 15.59
CA LYS A 374 -15.55 3.24 16.93
C LYS A 374 -16.53 2.22 17.52
N GLN A 375 -17.60 1.88 16.78
CA GLN A 375 -18.60 0.91 17.25
C GLN A 375 -17.97 -0.47 17.46
N SER A 376 -17.05 -0.87 16.57
CA SER A 376 -16.31 -2.12 16.72
C SER A 376 -15.45 -2.14 17.98
N PHE A 377 -14.80 -1.02 18.29
CA PHE A 377 -13.91 -0.86 19.44
C PHE A 377 -14.67 -0.86 20.76
N VAL A 378 -15.74 -0.06 20.88
CA VAL A 378 -16.62 -0.05 22.06
C VAL A 378 -17.16 -1.46 22.33
N ARG A 379 -17.67 -2.14 21.29
CA ARG A 379 -18.18 -3.51 21.41
C ARG A 379 -17.13 -4.53 21.84
N LEU A 380 -15.85 -4.33 21.54
CA LEU A 380 -14.79 -5.21 22.03
C LEU A 380 -14.51 -4.99 23.52
N LEU A 381 -14.54 -3.75 23.99
CA LEU A 381 -14.26 -3.41 25.39
C LEU A 381 -15.46 -3.69 26.32
N ASP A 382 -16.68 -3.73 25.79
CA ASP A 382 -17.89 -4.06 26.55
C ASP A 382 -18.07 -5.58 26.82
N LYS A 383 -17.24 -6.44 26.22
CA LYS A 383 -17.29 -7.91 26.37
C LYS A 383 -16.38 -8.41 27.48
#